data_AF-A0A966QDF3-F1
#
_entry.id   AF-A0A966QDF3-F1
#
_cell.length_a   1.000
_cell.length_b   1.000
_cell.length_c   1.000
_cell.angle_alpha   90.00
_cell.angle_beta   90.00
_cell.angle_gamma   90.00
#
_symmetry.space_group_name_H-M   'P 1'
#
loop_
_entity.id
_entity.type
_entity.pdbx_description
1 polymer ?
#
loop_
_entity_poly.entity_id
_entity_poly.type
_entity_poly.pdbx_seq_one_letter_code
_entity_poly.pdbx_strand_id
1 'polypeptide(L)'
;MIQHEVPEGEYILRSFEQQGDPLPFSCRNGCCTACAVRVLEGEIDQREALGLSRDVRAKGYGLLCVARATGPLVVETQDEDEVYDLQFGQFFGRGKIRPGLPLDDE
;
A
#
# COMPACT_ATOMS: atom_id res chain seq x y z
N MET A 1 0.43 -7.84 -17.40
CA MET A 1 0.41 -6.37 -17.40
C MET A 1 -0.98 -5.96 -17.83
N ILE A 2 -1.70 -5.26 -16.96
CA ILE A 2 -3.07 -4.76 -17.21
C ILE A 2 -3.01 -3.23 -17.30
N GLN A 3 -3.92 -2.62 -18.06
CA GLN A 3 -3.97 -1.18 -18.28
C GLN A 3 -5.42 -0.76 -18.47
N HIS A 4 -5.81 0.35 -17.83
CA HIS A 4 -7.11 0.98 -17.96
C HIS A 4 -6.98 2.49 -18.08
N GLU A 5 -7.92 3.11 -18.77
CA GLU A 5 -8.14 4.55 -18.67
C GLU A 5 -8.97 4.82 -17.41
N VAL A 6 -8.48 5.73 -16.56
CA VAL A 6 -9.15 6.13 -15.32
C VAL A 6 -9.47 7.61 -15.42
N PRO A 7 -10.74 8.03 -15.23
CA PRO A 7 -11.11 9.44 -15.26
C PRO A 7 -10.34 10.25 -14.20
N GLU A 8 -9.96 11.48 -14.54
CA GLU A 8 -9.24 12.36 -13.62
C GLU A 8 -10.01 12.56 -12.31
N GLY A 9 -9.32 12.40 -11.18
CA GLY A 9 -9.88 12.53 -9.83
C GLY A 9 -10.58 11.27 -9.30
N GLU A 10 -10.82 10.25 -10.12
CA GLU A 10 -11.37 8.98 -9.66
C GLU A 10 -10.34 8.11 -8.94
N TYR A 11 -10.83 7.25 -8.04
CA TYR A 11 -10.00 6.28 -7.34
C TYR A 11 -9.58 5.15 -8.27
N ILE A 12 -8.27 4.95 -8.40
CA ILE A 12 -7.67 4.03 -9.37
C ILE A 12 -8.13 2.58 -9.12
N LEU A 13 -8.04 2.09 -7.88
CA LEU A 13 -8.48 0.73 -7.52
C LEU A 13 -9.94 0.49 -7.93
N ARG A 14 -10.83 1.43 -7.61
CA ARG A 14 -12.26 1.31 -7.90
C ARG A 14 -12.52 1.26 -9.41
N SER A 15 -11.82 2.09 -10.17
CA SER A 15 -11.96 2.14 -11.63
C SER A 15 -11.53 0.82 -12.28
N PHE A 16 -10.42 0.24 -11.83
CA PHE A 16 -9.95 -1.09 -12.28
C PHE A 16 -10.97 -2.20 -11.97
N GLU A 17 -11.53 -2.21 -10.75
CA GLU A 17 -12.58 -3.17 -10.36
C GLU A 17 -13.82 -3.08 -11.25
N GLN A 18 -14.27 -1.86 -11.57
CA GLN A 18 -15.43 -1.62 -12.44
C GLN A 18 -15.18 -2.06 -13.88
N GLN A 19 -13.91 -2.06 -14.31
CA GLN A 19 -13.49 -2.50 -15.63
C GLN A 19 -13.18 -4.01 -15.69
N GLY A 20 -13.38 -4.73 -14.58
CA GLY A 20 -13.30 -6.20 -14.52
C GLY A 20 -11.94 -6.75 -14.12
N ASP A 21 -10.97 -5.90 -13.74
CA ASP A 21 -9.65 -6.30 -13.28
C ASP A 21 -9.46 -5.96 -11.79
N PRO A 22 -9.90 -6.84 -10.88
CA PRO A 22 -9.71 -6.61 -9.45
C PRO A 22 -8.23 -6.68 -9.08
N LEU A 23 -7.76 -5.69 -8.33
CA LEU A 23 -6.43 -5.65 -7.76
C LEU A 23 -6.46 -6.02 -6.26
N PRO A 24 -5.34 -6.43 -5.66
CA PRO A 24 -5.28 -6.75 -4.23
C PRO A 24 -5.75 -5.58 -3.35
N PHE A 25 -6.64 -5.87 -2.39
CA PHE A 25 -7.10 -4.90 -1.39
C PHE A 25 -7.62 -5.61 -0.12
N SER A 26 -7.74 -4.85 0.97
CA SER A 26 -8.43 -5.29 2.19
C SER A 26 -9.29 -4.17 2.79
N CYS A 27 -8.69 -3.17 3.47
CA CYS A 27 -9.46 -2.18 4.24
C CYS A 27 -10.17 -1.09 3.41
N ARG A 28 -9.70 -0.81 2.19
CA ARG A 28 -10.17 0.26 1.28
C ARG A 28 -10.15 1.70 1.83
N ASN A 29 -9.57 1.93 3.00
CA ASN A 29 -9.55 3.24 3.66
C ASN A 29 -8.14 3.81 3.80
N GLY A 30 -7.18 3.27 3.05
CA GLY A 30 -5.79 3.74 3.07
C GLY A 30 -5.03 3.45 4.37
N CYS A 31 -5.46 2.45 5.17
CA CYS A 31 -4.86 2.14 6.48
C CYS A 31 -4.02 0.85 6.52
N CYS A 32 -4.31 -0.12 5.65
CA CYS A 32 -3.54 -1.37 5.54
C CYS A 32 -2.59 -1.34 4.33
N THR A 33 -1.76 -2.38 4.19
CA THR A 33 -0.75 -2.52 3.13
C THR A 33 -1.16 -3.46 2.00
N ALA A 34 -2.29 -4.18 2.11
CA ALA A 34 -2.78 -5.11 1.07
C ALA A 34 -2.96 -4.52 -0.35
N CYS A 35 -3.13 -3.20 -0.52
CA CYS A 35 -3.24 -2.55 -1.83
C CYS A 35 -1.98 -1.75 -2.20
N ALA A 36 -0.86 -2.07 -1.56
CA ALA A 36 0.39 -1.36 -1.76
C ALA A 36 0.98 -1.68 -3.14
N VAL A 37 1.53 -0.63 -3.74
CA VAL A 37 2.21 -0.69 -5.02
C VAL A 37 3.51 0.08 -4.95
N ARG A 38 4.45 -0.23 -5.83
CA ARG A 38 5.66 0.56 -6.08
C ARG A 38 5.49 1.33 -7.38
N VAL A 39 5.67 2.65 -7.32
CA VAL A 39 5.63 3.53 -8.49
C VAL A 39 6.89 3.29 -9.32
N LEU A 40 6.68 2.96 -10.59
CA LEU A 40 7.73 2.79 -11.59
C LEU A 40 7.89 4.07 -12.41
N GLU A 41 6.78 4.69 -12.80
CA GLU A 41 6.75 5.94 -13.59
C GLU A 41 5.52 6.78 -13.20
N GLY A 42 5.67 8.11 -13.25
CA GLY A 42 4.62 9.07 -12.90
C GLY A 42 4.57 9.41 -11.41
N GLU A 43 3.50 10.09 -10.99
CA GLU A 43 3.28 10.50 -9.60
C GLU A 43 1.95 9.93 -9.09
N ILE A 44 1.97 9.38 -7.87
CA ILE A 44 0.78 8.83 -7.24
C ILE A 44 0.17 9.85 -6.24
N ASP A 45 -1.05 10.31 -6.52
CA ASP A 45 -1.80 11.15 -5.60
C ASP A 45 -2.49 10.29 -4.53
N GLN A 46 -1.83 10.14 -3.39
CA GLN A 46 -2.29 9.33 -2.25
C GLN A 46 -2.42 10.15 -0.96
N ARG A 47 -2.98 11.37 -1.05
CA ARG A 47 -3.12 12.30 0.10
C ARG A 47 -3.88 11.72 1.30
N GLU A 48 -4.81 10.82 1.02
CA GLU A 48 -5.66 10.14 2.02
C GLU A 48 -4.98 8.90 2.66
N ALA A 49 -3.78 8.52 2.21
CA ALA A 49 -3.07 7.35 2.73
C ALA A 49 -2.47 7.59 4.13
N LEU A 50 -2.85 6.72 5.08
CA LEU A 50 -2.37 6.70 6.46
C LEU A 50 -1.51 5.47 6.79
N GLY A 51 -1.72 4.38 6.05
CA GLY A 51 -1.12 3.07 6.29
C GLY A 51 0.34 2.95 5.86
N LEU A 52 0.91 3.99 5.24
CA LEU A 52 2.32 4.04 4.87
C LEU A 52 3.07 5.15 5.60
N SER A 53 4.25 4.83 6.15
CA SER A 53 5.14 5.82 6.73
C SER A 53 5.68 6.79 5.66
N ARG A 54 6.18 7.96 6.09
CA ARG A 54 6.79 8.93 5.17
C ARG A 54 8.00 8.35 4.44
N ASP A 55 8.79 7.52 5.12
CA ASP A 55 10.00 6.92 4.54
C ASP A 55 9.65 5.86 3.48
N VAL A 56 8.63 5.06 3.73
CA VAL A 56 8.14 4.06 2.75
C VAL A 56 7.56 4.76 1.52
N ARG A 57 6.81 5.85 1.71
CA ARG A 57 6.32 6.69 0.61
C ARG A 57 7.46 7.33 -0.18
N ALA A 58 8.51 7.80 0.49
CA ALA A 58 9.70 8.38 -0.16
C ALA A 58 10.48 7.35 -1.00
N LYS A 59 10.35 6.04 -0.70
CA LYS A 59 10.89 4.94 -1.52
C LYS A 59 10.02 4.61 -2.75
N GLY A 60 8.97 5.39 -3.00
CA GLY A 60 8.09 5.21 -4.16
C GLY A 60 6.93 4.24 -3.91
N TYR A 61 6.64 3.86 -2.66
CA TYR A 61 5.48 3.02 -2.37
C TYR A 61 4.21 3.86 -2.18
N GLY A 62 3.07 3.31 -2.56
CA GLY A 62 1.78 3.96 -2.35
C GLY A 62 0.61 3.01 -2.24
N LEU A 63 -0.53 3.52 -1.77
CA LEU A 63 -1.76 2.74 -1.57
C LEU A 63 -2.78 3.04 -2.68
N LEU A 64 -3.05 2.07 -3.54
CA LEU A 64 -3.89 2.28 -4.71
C LEU A 64 -5.38 2.51 -4.37
N CYS A 65 -5.84 2.02 -3.21
CA CYS A 65 -7.25 2.14 -2.81
C CYS A 65 -7.73 3.57 -2.57
N VAL A 66 -6.80 4.47 -2.21
CA VAL A 66 -7.06 5.89 -1.97
C VAL A 66 -6.28 6.78 -2.94
N ALA A 67 -5.66 6.18 -3.95
CA ALA A 67 -4.94 6.91 -4.97
C ALA A 67 -5.90 7.43 -6.04
N ARG A 68 -5.77 8.72 -6.39
CA ARG A 68 -6.56 9.36 -7.44
C ARG A 68 -5.77 9.48 -8.74
N ALA A 69 -6.45 9.31 -9.87
CA ALA A 69 -5.85 9.55 -11.18
C ALA A 69 -5.61 11.05 -11.38
N THR A 70 -4.35 11.43 -11.59
CA THR A 70 -3.92 12.81 -11.87
C THR A 70 -3.06 12.92 -13.13
N GLY A 71 -2.73 11.79 -13.75
CA GLY A 71 -1.91 11.68 -14.95
C GLY A 71 -1.50 10.22 -15.22
N PRO A 72 -0.68 9.97 -16.26
CA PRO A 72 -0.14 8.64 -16.54
C PRO A 72 0.66 8.11 -15.36
N LEU A 73 0.39 6.85 -14.98
CA LEU A 73 0.99 6.20 -13.83
C LEU A 73 1.29 4.74 -14.18
N VAL A 74 2.52 4.31 -13.93
CA VAL A 74 2.93 2.90 -14.03
C VAL A 74 3.36 2.44 -12.65
N VAL A 75 2.73 1.37 -12.17
CA VAL A 75 2.97 0.81 -10.84
C VAL A 75 3.09 -0.70 -10.91
N GLU A 76 3.76 -1.26 -9.92
CA GLU A 76 3.87 -2.70 -9.70
C GLU A 76 3.22 -3.05 -8.35
N THR A 77 2.28 -4.01 -8.34
CA THR A 77 1.73 -4.57 -7.10
C THR A 77 2.84 -5.20 -6.27
N GLN A 78 2.85 -4.95 -4.97
CA GLN A 78 3.86 -5.49 -4.06
C GLN A 78 3.25 -6.53 -3.13
N ASP A 79 4.08 -7.46 -2.65
CA ASP A 79 3.68 -8.38 -1.60
C ASP A 79 3.45 -7.61 -0.29
N GLU A 80 2.40 -7.96 0.45
CA GLU A 80 2.05 -7.28 1.69
C GLU A 80 3.17 -7.39 2.73
N ASP A 81 3.86 -8.54 2.78
CA ASP A 81 4.93 -8.82 3.73
C ASP A 81 6.16 -7.93 3.45
N GLU A 82 6.48 -7.69 2.17
CA GLU A 82 7.59 -6.79 1.79
C GLU A 82 7.34 -5.38 2.32
N VAL A 83 6.12 -4.87 2.11
CA VAL A 83 5.75 -3.51 2.53
C VAL A 83 5.68 -3.42 4.04
N TYR A 84 5.20 -4.47 4.71
CA TYR A 84 5.21 -4.59 6.16
C TYR A 84 6.63 -4.53 6.72
N ASP A 85 7.57 -5.31 6.18
CA ASP A 85 8.97 -5.34 6.60
C ASP A 85 9.68 -4.00 6.38
N LEU A 86 9.41 -3.34 5.24
CA LEU A 86 9.95 -2.00 4.97
C LEU A 86 9.45 -0.95 5.97
N GLN A 87 8.24 -1.12 6.49
CA GLN A 87 7.61 -0.19 7.42
C GLN A 87 7.96 -0.48 8.89
N PHE A 88 8.01 -1.75 9.26
CA PHE A 88 8.07 -2.19 10.66
C PHE A 88 9.28 -3.06 10.99
N GLY A 89 9.98 -3.64 10.00
CA GLY A 89 11.11 -4.55 10.21
C GLY A 89 12.27 -3.93 10.98
N GLN A 90 12.43 -2.60 10.93
CA GLN A 90 13.42 -1.89 11.74
C GLN A 90 13.12 -1.87 13.25
N PHE A 91 11.86 -2.09 13.65
CA PHE A 91 11.41 -2.07 15.04
C PHE A 91 11.39 -3.46 15.67
N PHE A 92 11.08 -4.50 14.89
CA PHE A 92 11.05 -5.88 15.39
C PHE A 92 12.43 -6.55 15.46
N GLY A 93 13.46 -6.01 14.80
CA GLY A 93 14.83 -6.54 14.80
C GLY A 93 15.76 -6.08 15.95
N ARG A 94 15.32 -5.15 16.81
CA ARG A 94 16.15 -4.60 17.91
C ARG A 94 15.71 -5.02 19.31
N GLY A 95 14.56 -5.66 19.46
CA GLY A 95 14.06 -6.14 20.75
C GLY A 95 14.49 -7.58 21.01
N LYS A 96 14.92 -7.90 22.23
CA LYS A 96 14.97 -9.30 22.69
C LYS A 96 13.52 -9.82 22.70
N ILE A 97 13.14 -10.62 21.71
CA ILE A 97 11.89 -11.39 21.77
C ILE A 97 12.00 -12.30 22.99
N ARG A 98 11.20 -12.03 24.03
CA ARG A 98 11.00 -12.99 25.11
C ARG A 98 10.03 -14.04 24.55
N PRO A 99 10.38 -15.34 24.54
CA PRO A 99 9.38 -16.37 24.27
C PRO A 99 8.35 -16.36 25.40
N GLY A 100 7.06 -16.30 25.08
CA GLY A 100 5.95 -16.34 26.04
C GLY A 100 4.90 -15.25 25.80
N LEU A 101 3.64 -15.51 26.16
CA LEU A 101 2.64 -14.45 26.25
C LEU A 101 2.84 -13.71 27.59
N PRO A 102 2.62 -12.39 27.68
CA PRO A 102 2.70 -11.64 28.95
C PRO A 102 1.63 -12.03 29.98
N LEU A 103 0.83 -13.06 29.69
CA LEU A 103 -0.24 -13.59 30.54
C LEU A 103 0.20 -14.84 31.31
N ASP A 104 1.43 -15.30 31.12
CA ASP A 104 1.97 -16.50 31.79
C ASP A 104 2.60 -16.18 33.16
N ASP A 105 2.55 -14.92 33.60
CA ASP A 105 2.98 -14.43 34.92
C ASP A 105 1.75 -14.18 35.84
N GLU A 106 0.97 -15.23 36.16
CA GLU A 106 0.10 -15.31 37.34
C GLU A 106 0.21 -16.69 38.02
#